data_AF-A0AAU1X6I6-F1
#
_entry.id   AF-A0AAU1X6I6-F1
#
_cell.length_a   1.000
_cell.length_b   1.000
_cell.length_c   1.000
_cell.angle_alpha   90.00
_cell.angle_beta   90.00
_cell.angle_gamma   90.00
#
_symmetry.space_group_name_H-M   'P 1'
#
loop_
_entity.id
_entity.type
_entity.pdbx_description
1 polymer ?
#
loop_
_entity_poly.entity_id
_entity_poly.type
_entity_poly.pdbx_seq_one_letter_code
_entity_poly.pdbx_strand_id
1 'polypeptide(L)'
;MPNIETLTPAAGQADAAGLRAYDADLLVRCAVDREQPWWRRTACVDALTGRVPEARAGELLACVRDTEDSGTVRKALLGLLSDRAELLPWLRHEDRRREDAYGMPEAVLQARGALGDRTAAAELATLAFSHWRTKRAIGEAGLDALVERHGVEAVLSALEGGRPEDRAVSVRMRHRAGGDVTDALADPDPQVAHLAESLLTCPDRVRAYLAEAPTPDAALWAAYALHRLTGDAAQTRAAYEALGRPRVEVEGLDEEVRRAIVHEYGHDCAKQSDPRWRIEALCTEPPQPPDEERQLALATAALAGAGLAPRAPLSCGEAHRQGGGTYHVIRYGEGGRSEVFISTLGRFAGDHEDDPAVRAALEAAGFRWIGGSTGSIRVTGLGVYYFGARDPLDIHTLLFYWQD
;
A
#
# COMPACT_ATOMS: atom_id res chain seq x y z
N MET A 1 -45.71 -5.74 -8.07
CA MET A 1 -44.75 -4.63 -8.02
C MET A 1 -43.49 -5.15 -7.35
N PRO A 2 -42.29 -4.84 -7.84
CA PRO A 2 -41.05 -5.18 -7.13
C PRO A 2 -41.08 -4.52 -5.75
N ASN A 3 -40.63 -5.23 -4.71
CA ASN A 3 -40.42 -4.71 -3.36
C ASN A 3 -38.92 -4.73 -3.02
N ILE A 4 -38.51 -4.10 -1.92
CA ILE A 4 -37.08 -3.99 -1.56
C ILE A 4 -36.42 -5.37 -1.44
N GLU A 5 -37.09 -6.37 -0.86
CA GLU A 5 -36.55 -7.73 -0.74
C GLU A 5 -36.27 -8.37 -2.09
N THR A 6 -37.17 -8.22 -3.07
CA THR A 6 -36.96 -8.73 -4.44
C THR A 6 -35.86 -7.97 -5.19
N LEU A 7 -35.65 -6.69 -4.87
CA LEU A 7 -34.57 -5.87 -5.41
C LEU A 7 -33.23 -6.09 -4.69
N THR A 8 -33.25 -6.75 -3.54
CA THR A 8 -32.07 -7.07 -2.71
C THR A 8 -32.21 -8.50 -2.16
N PRO A 9 -32.10 -9.52 -3.03
CA PRO A 9 -32.30 -10.92 -2.64
C PRO A 9 -31.15 -11.45 -1.78
N ALA A 10 -29.91 -11.02 -2.05
CA ALA A 10 -28.72 -11.45 -1.32
C ALA A 10 -27.62 -10.38 -1.34
N ALA A 11 -26.60 -10.56 -0.48
CA ALA A 11 -25.41 -9.71 -0.47
C ALA A 11 -24.76 -9.69 -1.87
N GLY A 12 -24.47 -8.47 -2.36
CA GLY A 12 -23.87 -8.28 -3.69
C GLY A 12 -24.82 -8.42 -4.89
N GLN A 13 -26.11 -8.69 -4.66
CA GLN A 13 -27.10 -8.91 -5.74
C GLN A 13 -28.18 -7.82 -5.80
N ALA A 14 -27.86 -6.59 -5.38
CA ALA A 14 -28.83 -5.50 -5.38
C ALA A 14 -29.10 -4.97 -6.80
N ASP A 15 -30.38 -4.87 -7.18
CA ASP A 15 -30.82 -4.11 -8.35
C ASP A 15 -30.78 -2.60 -8.03
N ALA A 16 -29.60 -2.00 -8.22
CA ALA A 16 -29.39 -0.59 -7.94
C ALA A 16 -30.29 0.35 -8.78
N ALA A 17 -30.66 -0.05 -10.00
CA ALA A 17 -31.54 0.75 -10.85
C ALA A 17 -32.98 0.71 -10.33
N GLY A 18 -33.46 -0.50 -9.98
CA GLY A 18 -34.77 -0.69 -9.36
C GLY A 18 -34.88 0.04 -8.02
N LEU A 19 -33.86 -0.01 -7.17
CA LEU A 19 -33.83 0.71 -5.90
C LEU A 19 -33.84 2.24 -6.09
N ARG A 20 -33.08 2.78 -7.06
CA ARG A 20 -33.10 4.23 -7.36
C ARG A 20 -34.46 4.72 -7.85
N ALA A 21 -35.21 3.89 -8.56
CA ALA A 21 -36.58 4.18 -8.99
C ALA A 21 -37.62 3.97 -7.86
N TYR A 22 -37.23 3.36 -6.74
CA TYR A 22 -38.12 3.07 -5.62
C TYR A 22 -38.39 4.31 -4.76
N ASP A 23 -39.47 4.26 -3.99
CA ASP A 23 -39.88 5.35 -3.09
C ASP A 23 -38.81 5.63 -2.01
N ALA A 24 -38.42 6.89 -1.87
CA ALA A 24 -37.33 7.29 -0.96
C ALA A 24 -37.71 7.14 0.52
N ASP A 25 -38.96 7.41 0.91
CA ASP A 25 -39.43 7.20 2.29
C ASP A 25 -39.36 5.72 2.68
N LEU A 26 -39.74 4.82 1.77
CA LEU A 26 -39.65 3.38 1.99
C LEU A 26 -38.21 2.90 2.09
N LEU A 27 -37.28 3.48 1.30
CA LEU A 27 -35.86 3.17 1.42
C LEU A 27 -35.28 3.64 2.74
N VAL A 28 -35.67 4.82 3.24
CA VAL A 28 -35.23 5.29 4.56
C VAL A 28 -35.69 4.33 5.65
N ARG A 29 -36.96 3.92 5.63
CA ARG A 29 -37.48 2.93 6.59
C ARG A 29 -36.67 1.65 6.57
N CYS A 30 -36.32 1.14 5.39
CA CYS A 30 -35.48 -0.04 5.28
C CYS A 30 -34.05 0.22 5.79
N ALA A 31 -33.46 1.37 5.49
CA ALA A 31 -32.10 1.70 5.90
C ALA A 31 -31.92 1.78 7.43
N VAL A 32 -32.93 2.25 8.17
CA VAL A 32 -32.88 2.38 9.64
C VAL A 32 -33.44 1.17 10.40
N ASP A 33 -34.08 0.23 9.70
CA ASP A 33 -34.65 -0.98 10.31
C ASP A 33 -33.56 -1.99 10.67
N ARG A 34 -33.31 -2.18 11.97
CA ARG A 34 -32.27 -3.09 12.49
C ARG A 34 -32.58 -4.57 12.24
N GLU A 35 -33.84 -4.92 11.96
CA GLU A 35 -34.23 -6.29 11.60
C GLU A 35 -33.81 -6.64 10.16
N GLN A 36 -33.53 -5.62 9.33
CA GLN A 36 -33.03 -5.84 7.98
C GLN A 36 -31.53 -6.16 7.99
N PRO A 37 -31.07 -7.08 7.13
CA PRO A 37 -29.66 -7.39 7.05
C PRO A 37 -28.86 -6.20 6.52
N TRP A 38 -27.65 -6.02 7.05
CA TRP A 38 -26.80 -4.86 6.76
C TRP A 38 -26.60 -4.58 5.27
N TRP A 39 -26.45 -5.62 4.45
CA TRP A 39 -26.19 -5.48 3.01
C TRP A 39 -27.40 -4.90 2.24
N ARG A 40 -28.62 -5.18 2.70
CA ARG A 40 -29.85 -4.59 2.15
C ARG A 40 -29.99 -3.14 2.58
N ARG A 41 -29.73 -2.87 3.86
CA ARG A 41 -29.75 -1.52 4.44
C ARG A 41 -28.77 -0.63 3.69
N THR A 42 -27.53 -1.07 3.50
CA THR A 42 -26.50 -0.34 2.73
C THR A 42 -26.95 -0.08 1.28
N ALA A 43 -27.53 -1.08 0.58
CA ALA A 43 -28.04 -0.86 -0.77
C ALA A 43 -29.17 0.20 -0.83
N CYS A 44 -30.01 0.27 0.20
CA CYS A 44 -31.02 1.32 0.32
C CYS A 44 -30.39 2.70 0.56
N VAL A 45 -29.35 2.78 1.39
CA VAL A 45 -28.57 4.01 1.63
C VAL A 45 -27.93 4.52 0.34
N ASP A 46 -27.29 3.65 -0.43
CA ASP A 46 -26.68 4.01 -1.72
C ASP A 46 -27.74 4.51 -2.72
N ALA A 47 -28.94 3.93 -2.70
CA ALA A 47 -30.05 4.37 -3.54
C ALA A 47 -30.69 5.71 -3.10
N LEU A 48 -30.34 6.24 -1.92
CA LEU A 48 -30.82 7.53 -1.39
C LEU A 48 -29.93 8.72 -1.77
N THR A 49 -28.78 8.50 -2.41
CA THR A 49 -27.85 9.59 -2.80
C THR A 49 -28.57 10.69 -3.59
N GLY A 50 -28.49 11.92 -3.10
CA GLY A 50 -29.08 13.11 -3.73
C GLY A 50 -30.60 13.24 -3.58
N ARG A 51 -31.26 12.36 -2.83
CA ARG A 51 -32.73 12.33 -2.69
C ARG A 51 -33.24 11.97 -1.30
N VAL A 52 -32.47 12.30 -0.26
CA VAL A 52 -32.86 12.09 1.14
C VAL A 52 -34.09 12.96 1.47
N PRO A 53 -35.21 12.36 1.92
CA PRO A 53 -36.37 13.14 2.36
C PRO A 53 -36.04 13.93 3.63
N GLU A 54 -36.19 15.25 3.61
CA GLU A 54 -35.83 16.13 4.74
C GLU A 54 -36.57 15.76 6.03
N ALA A 55 -37.85 15.39 5.92
CA ALA A 55 -38.66 14.95 7.06
C ALA A 55 -38.13 13.70 7.76
N ARG A 56 -37.24 12.93 7.09
CA ARG A 56 -36.64 11.70 7.60
C ARG A 56 -35.18 11.83 8.00
N ALA A 57 -34.57 13.00 7.79
CA ALA A 57 -33.15 13.22 8.08
C ALA A 57 -32.81 12.91 9.55
N GLY A 58 -33.71 13.24 10.48
CA GLY A 58 -33.53 12.94 11.91
C GLY A 58 -33.38 11.45 12.22
N GLU A 59 -34.12 10.58 11.54
CA GLU A 59 -34.05 9.12 11.73
C GLU A 59 -32.71 8.56 11.25
N LEU A 60 -32.25 9.02 10.08
CA LEU A 60 -30.95 8.63 9.53
C LEU A 60 -29.79 9.14 10.41
N LEU A 61 -29.87 10.37 10.91
CA LEU A 61 -28.90 10.95 11.84
C LEU A 61 -28.85 10.17 13.17
N ALA A 62 -30.00 9.72 13.68
CA ALA A 62 -30.04 8.88 14.88
C ALA A 62 -29.32 7.54 14.65
N CYS A 63 -29.55 6.90 13.49
CA CYS A 63 -28.87 5.65 13.12
C CYS A 63 -27.35 5.82 12.98
N VAL A 64 -26.85 6.93 12.39
CA VAL A 64 -25.40 7.23 12.35
C VAL A 64 -24.79 7.27 13.77
N ARG A 65 -25.52 7.85 14.71
CA ARG A 65 -25.08 8.07 16.10
C ARG A 65 -25.17 6.83 16.98
N ASP A 66 -26.01 5.86 16.63
CA ASP A 66 -26.20 4.61 17.38
C ASP A 66 -24.97 3.71 17.26
N THR A 67 -24.14 3.63 18.31
CA THR A 67 -22.93 2.80 18.30
C THR A 67 -23.19 1.30 18.39
N GLU A 68 -24.42 0.89 18.74
CA GLU A 68 -24.81 -0.52 18.78
C GLU A 68 -25.27 -1.06 17.42
N ASP A 69 -25.42 -0.19 16.43
CA ASP A 69 -25.79 -0.57 15.07
C ASP A 69 -24.57 -1.00 14.23
N SER A 70 -24.84 -1.60 13.08
CA SER A 70 -23.83 -2.04 12.12
C SER A 70 -22.93 -0.88 11.68
N GLY A 71 -21.64 -0.97 11.97
CA GLY A 71 -20.63 -0.02 11.51
C GLY A 71 -20.65 0.20 10.00
N THR A 72 -20.93 -0.84 9.21
CA THR A 72 -21.06 -0.73 7.74
C THR A 72 -22.23 0.16 7.33
N VAL A 73 -23.40 0.01 7.98
CA VAL A 73 -24.58 0.85 7.69
C VAL A 73 -24.34 2.29 8.17
N ARG A 74 -23.83 2.46 9.39
CA ARG A 74 -23.48 3.78 9.95
C ARG A 74 -22.50 4.53 9.05
N LYS A 75 -21.48 3.86 8.53
CA LYS A 75 -20.50 4.42 7.59
C LYS A 75 -21.15 4.88 6.29
N ALA A 76 -22.01 4.04 5.70
CA ALA A 76 -22.74 4.39 4.48
C ALA A 76 -23.64 5.62 4.71
N LEU A 77 -24.37 5.64 5.81
CA LEU A 77 -25.23 6.77 6.20
C LEU A 77 -24.44 8.04 6.47
N LEU A 78 -23.27 7.94 7.10
CA LEU A 78 -22.40 9.10 7.32
C LEU A 78 -21.90 9.67 5.98
N GLY A 79 -21.56 8.81 5.02
CA GLY A 79 -21.24 9.25 3.65
C GLY A 79 -22.39 10.01 3.00
N LEU A 80 -23.61 9.46 3.11
CA LEU A 80 -24.85 10.06 2.58
C LEU A 80 -25.18 11.42 3.19
N LEU A 81 -24.91 11.61 4.49
CA LEU A 81 -25.25 12.81 5.27
C LEU A 81 -24.05 13.71 5.55
N SER A 82 -22.95 13.55 4.80
CA SER A 82 -21.66 14.19 5.10
C SER A 82 -21.66 15.72 5.03
N ASP A 83 -22.69 16.33 4.43
CA ASP A 83 -22.90 17.78 4.30
C ASP A 83 -23.80 18.38 5.41
N ARG A 84 -24.37 17.55 6.28
CA ARG A 84 -25.28 17.97 7.36
C ARG A 84 -24.54 18.58 8.54
N ALA A 85 -24.65 19.90 8.70
CA ALA A 85 -23.99 20.64 9.78
C ALA A 85 -24.38 20.16 11.19
N GLU A 86 -25.54 19.54 11.34
CA GLU A 86 -26.05 18.96 12.58
C GLU A 86 -25.19 17.79 13.11
N LEU A 87 -24.35 17.20 12.25
CA LEU A 87 -23.39 16.17 12.65
C LEU A 87 -22.14 16.74 13.32
N LEU A 88 -21.80 18.01 13.09
CA LEU A 88 -20.50 18.54 13.49
C LEU A 88 -20.20 18.43 15.00
N PRO A 89 -21.14 18.72 15.92
CA PRO A 89 -20.90 18.53 17.35
C PRO A 89 -20.60 17.07 17.71
N TRP A 90 -21.32 16.12 17.08
CA TRP A 90 -21.11 14.69 17.30
C TRP A 90 -19.79 14.22 16.71
N LEU A 91 -19.43 14.67 15.50
CA LEU A 91 -18.19 14.32 14.81
C LEU A 91 -16.93 14.79 15.57
N ARG A 92 -17.02 15.92 16.27
CA ARG A 92 -15.92 16.48 17.07
C ARG A 92 -15.76 15.82 18.44
N HIS A 93 -16.73 15.03 18.88
CA HIS A 93 -16.69 14.40 20.19
C HIS A 93 -15.48 13.44 20.29
N GLU A 94 -14.78 13.47 21.42
CA GLU A 94 -13.54 12.71 21.62
C GLU A 94 -13.74 11.19 21.46
N ASP A 95 -14.93 10.68 21.81
CA ASP A 95 -15.29 9.27 21.63
C ASP A 95 -15.19 8.80 20.18
N ARG A 96 -15.32 9.70 19.19
CA ARG A 96 -15.19 9.33 17.77
C ARG A 96 -13.74 9.00 17.40
N ARG A 97 -12.75 9.42 18.19
CA ARG A 97 -11.35 9.03 18.02
C ARG A 97 -11.09 7.58 18.44
N ARG A 98 -11.97 7.00 19.28
CA ARG A 98 -11.88 5.62 19.79
C ARG A 98 -12.95 4.69 19.17
N GLU A 99 -13.52 5.08 18.04
CA GLU A 99 -14.51 4.25 17.36
C GLU A 99 -13.80 3.08 16.65
N ASP A 100 -14.10 1.86 17.10
CA ASP A 100 -13.44 0.64 16.61
C ASP A 100 -14.13 0.03 15.38
N ALA A 101 -15.31 0.55 15.00
CA ALA A 101 -16.01 0.10 13.81
C ALA A 101 -15.15 0.31 12.55
N TYR A 102 -14.99 -0.74 11.76
CA TYR A 102 -14.09 -0.76 10.60
C TYR A 102 -14.35 0.40 9.64
N GLY A 103 -13.34 1.26 9.46
CA GLY A 103 -13.39 2.39 8.54
C GLY A 103 -14.22 3.59 9.00
N MET A 104 -14.78 3.57 10.22
CA MET A 104 -15.49 4.72 10.78
C MET A 104 -14.59 5.90 11.14
N PRO A 105 -13.40 5.73 11.74
CA PRO A 105 -12.52 6.87 12.02
C PRO A 105 -12.19 7.69 10.76
N GLU A 106 -11.92 7.02 9.64
CA GLU A 106 -11.67 7.67 8.36
C GLU A 106 -12.93 8.36 7.82
N ALA A 107 -14.10 7.74 7.94
CA ALA A 107 -15.37 8.33 7.50
C ALA A 107 -15.76 9.57 8.34
N VAL A 108 -15.50 9.55 9.66
CA VAL A 108 -15.67 10.71 10.54
C VAL A 108 -14.78 11.86 10.07
N LEU A 109 -13.51 11.59 9.78
CA LEU A 109 -12.59 12.60 9.27
C LEU A 109 -13.04 13.17 7.93
N GLN A 110 -13.50 12.32 7.01
CA GLN A 110 -14.05 12.75 5.73
C GLN A 110 -15.22 13.72 5.90
N ALA A 111 -16.20 13.36 6.74
CA ALA A 111 -17.37 14.20 7.02
C ALA A 111 -16.97 15.51 7.70
N ARG A 112 -16.01 15.50 8.63
CA ARG A 112 -15.46 16.73 9.22
C ARG A 112 -14.84 17.65 8.17
N GLY A 113 -14.07 17.08 7.23
CA GLY A 113 -13.50 17.82 6.09
C GLY A 113 -14.59 18.45 5.21
N ALA A 114 -15.61 17.66 4.82
CA ALA A 114 -16.75 18.12 4.02
C ALA A 114 -17.52 19.27 4.69
N LEU A 115 -17.69 19.23 6.01
CA LEU A 115 -18.33 20.30 6.79
C LEU A 115 -17.44 21.53 7.02
N GLY A 116 -16.19 21.51 6.58
CA GLY A 116 -15.27 22.63 6.73
C GLY A 116 -14.58 22.69 8.10
N ASP A 117 -14.48 21.59 8.85
CA ASP A 117 -13.83 21.58 10.15
C ASP A 117 -12.30 21.60 10.03
N ARG A 118 -11.72 22.80 10.06
CA ARG A 118 -10.25 22.99 9.97
C ARG A 118 -9.47 22.28 11.08
N THR A 119 -10.10 21.98 12.22
CA THR A 119 -9.43 21.23 13.30
C THR A 119 -9.15 19.76 12.94
N ALA A 120 -9.72 19.26 11.83
CA ALA A 120 -9.44 17.94 11.28
C ALA A 120 -8.25 17.94 10.29
N ALA A 121 -7.70 19.10 9.92
CA ALA A 121 -6.70 19.22 8.85
C ALA A 121 -5.48 18.32 9.09
N ALA A 122 -4.93 18.33 10.31
CA ALA A 122 -3.75 17.54 10.65
C ALA A 122 -3.97 16.02 10.52
N GLU A 123 -5.14 15.53 10.93
CA GLU A 123 -5.50 14.10 10.85
C GLU A 123 -5.85 13.70 9.40
N LEU A 124 -6.46 14.61 8.63
CA LEU A 124 -6.70 14.43 7.19
C LEU A 124 -5.38 14.42 6.39
N ALA A 125 -4.39 15.24 6.75
CA ALA A 125 -3.04 15.19 6.19
C ALA A 125 -2.39 13.84 6.45
N THR A 126 -2.52 13.29 7.67
CA THR A 126 -2.07 11.93 7.99
C THR A 126 -2.74 10.86 7.12
N LEU A 127 -4.05 10.95 6.90
CA LEU A 127 -4.74 10.03 5.98
C LEU A 127 -4.24 10.20 4.53
N ALA A 128 -4.09 11.42 4.05
CA ALA A 128 -3.59 11.72 2.70
C ALA A 128 -2.14 11.23 2.50
N PHE A 129 -1.35 11.17 3.57
CA PHE A 129 0.00 10.62 3.56
C PHE A 129 0.04 9.08 3.70
N SER A 130 -1.11 8.40 3.83
CA SER A 130 -1.15 6.94 4.01
C SER A 130 -0.63 6.15 2.79
N HIS A 131 -0.02 4.99 3.04
CA HIS A 131 0.31 4.01 1.99
C HIS A 131 -0.94 3.37 1.40
N TRP A 132 -2.00 3.23 2.21
CA TRP A 132 -3.26 2.64 1.79
C TRP A 132 -4.01 3.59 0.87
N ARG A 133 -4.18 3.20 -0.39
CA ARG A 133 -4.84 4.03 -1.42
C ARG A 133 -6.21 4.54 -0.97
N THR A 134 -7.01 3.70 -0.32
CA THR A 134 -8.34 4.08 0.16
C THR A 134 -8.28 5.15 1.25
N LYS A 135 -7.39 5.01 2.24
CA LYS A 135 -7.20 6.03 3.29
C LYS A 135 -6.67 7.34 2.72
N ARG A 136 -5.71 7.25 1.78
CA ARG A 136 -5.18 8.40 1.06
C ARG A 136 -6.27 9.17 0.32
N ALA A 137 -7.09 8.49 -0.47
CA ALA A 137 -8.18 9.14 -1.20
C ALA A 137 -9.16 9.87 -0.26
N ILE A 138 -9.46 9.28 0.91
CA ILE A 138 -10.31 9.91 1.93
C ILE A 138 -9.66 11.19 2.48
N GLY A 139 -8.40 11.13 2.89
CA GLY A 139 -7.67 12.28 3.42
C GLY A 139 -7.54 13.40 2.38
N GLU A 140 -7.20 13.04 1.14
CA GLU A 140 -7.11 13.96 0.01
C GLU A 140 -8.45 14.66 -0.26
N ALA A 141 -9.56 13.92 -0.33
CA ALA A 141 -10.89 14.48 -0.54
C ALA A 141 -11.31 15.42 0.61
N GLY A 142 -11.03 15.04 1.86
CA GLY A 142 -11.32 15.90 3.02
C GLY A 142 -10.51 17.19 3.02
N LEU A 143 -9.22 17.13 2.68
CA LEU A 143 -8.40 18.33 2.52
C LEU A 143 -8.87 19.21 1.37
N ASP A 144 -9.30 18.61 0.25
CA ASP A 144 -9.79 19.34 -0.92
C ASP A 144 -11.06 20.11 -0.58
N ALA A 145 -11.99 19.51 0.17
CA ALA A 145 -13.18 20.18 0.68
C ALA A 145 -12.83 21.34 1.64
N LEU A 146 -11.81 21.17 2.51
CA LEU A 146 -11.35 22.27 3.37
C LEU A 146 -10.76 23.43 2.54
N VAL A 147 -9.99 23.13 1.50
CA VAL A 147 -9.39 24.12 0.61
C VAL A 147 -10.45 24.84 -0.22
N GLU A 148 -11.44 24.12 -0.76
CA GLU A 148 -12.56 24.71 -1.50
C GLU A 148 -13.33 25.72 -0.64
N ARG A 149 -13.52 25.40 0.65
CA ARG A 149 -14.30 26.24 1.57
C ARG A 149 -13.53 27.41 2.17
N HIS A 150 -12.27 27.21 2.53
CA HIS A 150 -11.48 28.18 3.30
C HIS A 150 -10.30 28.78 2.54
N GLY A 151 -9.95 28.22 1.39
CA GLY A 151 -8.75 28.56 0.62
C GLY A 151 -7.50 27.82 1.09
N VAL A 152 -6.50 27.72 0.20
CA VAL A 152 -5.23 27.02 0.43
C VAL A 152 -4.49 27.58 1.65
N GLU A 153 -4.33 28.90 1.73
CA GLU A 153 -3.58 29.57 2.81
C GLU A 153 -4.15 29.25 4.20
N ALA A 154 -5.47 29.22 4.34
CA ALA A 154 -6.12 28.94 5.62
C ALA A 154 -5.93 27.48 6.07
N VAL A 155 -5.82 26.55 5.12
CA VAL A 155 -5.55 25.13 5.41
C VAL A 155 -4.08 24.92 5.74
N LEU A 156 -3.15 25.50 4.95
CA LEU A 156 -1.72 25.39 5.21
C LEU A 156 -1.34 26.03 6.55
N SER A 157 -1.93 27.18 6.89
CA SER A 157 -1.73 27.80 8.21
C SER A 157 -2.20 26.91 9.37
N ALA A 158 -3.14 25.98 9.16
CA ALA A 158 -3.62 25.06 10.17
C ALA A 158 -2.73 23.80 10.31
N LEU A 159 -1.85 23.54 9.35
CA LEU A 159 -0.96 22.37 9.34
C LEU A 159 0.43 22.64 9.92
N GLU A 160 0.79 23.91 10.20
CA GLU A 160 2.08 24.37 10.75
C GLU A 160 3.34 23.99 9.94
N GLY A 161 3.27 23.03 9.00
CA GLY A 161 4.32 22.67 8.03
C GLY A 161 5.46 21.81 8.57
N GLY A 162 5.45 21.46 9.86
CA GLY A 162 6.56 20.76 10.51
C GLY A 162 6.67 19.28 10.14
N ARG A 163 5.54 18.59 9.97
CA ARG A 163 5.54 17.13 9.72
C ARG A 163 5.62 16.81 8.22
N PRO A 164 6.14 15.65 7.82
CA PRO A 164 6.15 15.22 6.41
C PRO A 164 4.78 15.28 5.75
N GLU A 165 3.73 14.93 6.48
CA GLU A 165 2.34 14.96 6.00
C GLU A 165 1.91 16.39 5.61
N ASP A 166 2.28 17.36 6.43
CA ASP A 166 1.95 18.77 6.23
C ASP A 166 2.71 19.35 5.02
N ARG A 167 3.99 18.98 4.88
CA ARG A 167 4.81 19.34 3.72
C ARG A 167 4.28 18.69 2.44
N ALA A 168 3.86 17.43 2.48
CA ALA A 168 3.24 16.75 1.34
C ALA A 168 1.95 17.44 0.87
N VAL A 169 1.10 17.90 1.79
CA VAL A 169 -0.07 18.71 1.44
C VAL A 169 0.36 20.02 0.77
N SER A 170 1.39 20.68 1.31
CA SER A 170 1.92 21.93 0.74
C SER A 170 2.43 21.76 -0.69
N VAL A 171 3.19 20.68 -0.95
CA VAL A 171 3.66 20.29 -2.30
C VAL A 171 2.48 20.07 -3.23
N ARG A 172 1.47 19.30 -2.82
CA ARG A 172 0.27 19.03 -3.62
C ARG A 172 -0.51 20.30 -3.96
N MET A 173 -0.69 21.20 -3.00
CA MET A 173 -1.39 22.46 -3.22
C MET A 173 -0.62 23.39 -4.15
N ARG A 174 0.71 23.49 -3.99
CA ARG A 174 1.57 24.27 -4.88
C ARG A 174 1.49 23.77 -6.32
N HIS A 175 1.60 22.45 -6.52
CA HIS A 175 1.47 21.84 -7.85
C HIS A 175 0.11 22.13 -8.50
N ARG A 176 -0.99 21.99 -7.74
CA ARG A 176 -2.34 22.29 -8.24
C ARG A 176 -2.54 23.76 -8.64
N ALA A 177 -1.85 24.67 -7.97
CA ALA A 177 -1.81 26.08 -8.35
C ALA A 177 -0.90 26.37 -9.55
N GLY A 178 -0.31 25.35 -10.19
CA GLY A 178 0.63 25.49 -11.30
C GLY A 178 2.04 25.91 -10.86
N GLY A 179 2.33 25.89 -9.56
CA GLY A 179 3.64 26.22 -9.01
C GLY A 179 4.65 25.09 -9.21
N ASP A 180 5.94 25.46 -9.14
CA ASP A 180 7.04 24.50 -9.23
C ASP A 180 7.24 23.76 -7.91
N VAL A 181 7.40 22.43 -8.00
CA VAL A 181 7.63 21.54 -6.85
C VAL A 181 8.97 20.81 -6.93
N THR A 182 9.82 21.19 -7.88
CA THR A 182 11.12 20.53 -8.09
C THR A 182 12.03 20.67 -6.86
N ASP A 183 11.90 21.75 -6.09
CA ASP A 183 12.61 21.95 -4.82
C ASP A 183 12.33 20.84 -3.78
N ALA A 184 11.11 20.30 -3.78
CA ALA A 184 10.70 19.25 -2.85
C ALA A 184 11.33 17.88 -3.12
N LEU A 185 12.06 17.70 -4.23
CA LEU A 185 12.92 16.52 -4.42
C LEU A 185 14.04 16.44 -3.37
N ALA A 186 14.39 17.56 -2.73
CA ALA A 186 15.35 17.63 -1.64
C ALA A 186 14.70 17.50 -0.24
N ASP A 187 13.42 17.17 -0.15
CA ASP A 187 12.79 16.94 1.16
C ASP A 187 13.48 15.75 1.87
N PRO A 188 13.81 15.87 3.17
CA PRO A 188 14.46 14.79 3.91
C PRO A 188 13.56 13.56 4.09
N ASP A 189 12.25 13.69 3.94
CA ASP A 189 11.33 12.56 3.96
C ASP A 189 11.21 11.96 2.54
N PRO A 190 11.61 10.68 2.33
CA PRO A 190 11.61 10.06 1.00
C PRO A 190 10.21 10.01 0.37
N GLN A 191 9.16 9.95 1.17
CA GLN A 191 7.80 9.91 0.66
C GLN A 191 7.31 11.28 0.17
N VAL A 192 7.77 12.38 0.78
CA VAL A 192 7.53 13.74 0.26
C VAL A 192 8.30 13.95 -1.04
N ALA A 193 9.56 13.54 -1.09
CA ALA A 193 10.37 13.62 -2.30
C ALA A 193 9.81 12.76 -3.44
N HIS A 194 9.35 11.54 -3.15
CA HIS A 194 8.63 10.68 -4.10
C HIS A 194 7.32 11.33 -4.58
N LEU A 195 6.57 12.00 -3.71
CA LEU A 195 5.38 12.74 -4.14
C LEU A 195 5.76 13.84 -5.14
N ALA A 196 6.77 14.66 -4.82
CA ALA A 196 7.25 15.70 -5.72
C ALA A 196 7.68 15.11 -7.07
N GLU A 197 8.50 14.06 -7.05
CA GLU A 197 8.93 13.30 -8.22
C GLU A 197 7.73 12.90 -9.09
N SER A 198 6.70 12.28 -8.52
CA SER A 198 5.53 11.78 -9.26
C SER A 198 4.68 12.89 -9.90
N LEU A 199 4.77 14.13 -9.39
CA LEU A 199 4.03 15.29 -9.89
C LEU A 199 4.77 16.03 -11.01
N LEU A 200 6.07 15.79 -11.21
CA LEU A 200 6.85 16.47 -12.25
C LEU A 200 6.47 15.96 -13.64
N THR A 201 6.33 16.91 -14.57
CA THR A 201 5.87 16.67 -15.95
C THR A 201 6.79 17.27 -17.02
N CYS A 202 7.81 18.05 -16.65
CA CYS A 202 8.69 18.76 -17.59
C CYS A 202 10.14 18.23 -17.53
N PRO A 203 10.58 17.39 -18.48
CA PRO A 203 11.92 16.80 -18.48
C PRO A 203 13.06 17.83 -18.44
N ASP A 204 12.92 18.94 -19.17
CA ASP A 204 13.98 19.95 -19.26
C ASP A 204 14.22 20.67 -17.92
N ARG A 205 13.14 20.91 -17.16
CA ARG A 205 13.25 21.45 -15.80
C ARG A 205 13.97 20.46 -14.87
N VAL A 206 13.63 19.18 -14.96
CA VAL A 206 14.27 18.13 -14.17
C VAL A 206 15.75 18.02 -14.51
N ARG A 207 16.14 18.13 -15.80
CA ARG A 207 17.55 18.15 -16.22
C ARG A 207 18.31 19.34 -15.63
N ALA A 208 17.72 20.53 -15.65
CA ALA A 208 18.32 21.72 -15.06
C ALA A 208 18.53 21.54 -13.55
N TYR A 209 17.52 21.01 -12.84
CA TYR A 209 17.63 20.74 -11.41
C TYR A 209 18.67 19.66 -11.08
N LEU A 210 18.73 18.57 -11.86
CA LEU A 210 19.70 17.49 -11.64
C LEU A 210 21.16 18.01 -11.64
N ALA A 211 21.47 19.00 -12.49
CA ALA A 211 22.79 19.61 -12.56
C ALA A 211 23.16 20.45 -11.31
N GLU A 212 22.15 20.96 -10.60
CA GLU A 212 22.29 21.88 -9.46
C GLU A 212 21.73 21.28 -8.15
N ALA A 213 21.46 19.97 -8.14
CA ALA A 213 20.76 19.32 -7.04
C ALA A 213 21.53 19.51 -5.72
N PRO A 214 20.86 19.96 -4.64
CA PRO A 214 21.52 20.36 -3.40
C PRO A 214 22.06 19.16 -2.59
N THR A 215 21.58 17.95 -2.87
CA THR A 215 21.98 16.72 -2.19
C THR A 215 22.04 15.55 -3.19
N PRO A 216 22.83 14.48 -2.88
CA PRO A 216 22.81 13.26 -3.68
C PRO A 216 21.42 12.63 -3.79
N ASP A 217 20.62 12.67 -2.72
CA ASP A 217 19.27 12.08 -2.69
C ASP A 217 18.33 12.85 -3.62
N ALA A 218 18.41 14.19 -3.63
CA ALA A 218 17.66 15.04 -4.57
C ALA A 218 18.06 14.75 -6.02
N ALA A 219 19.35 14.55 -6.28
CA ALA A 219 19.85 14.18 -7.60
C ALA A 219 19.32 12.80 -8.04
N LEU A 220 19.26 11.82 -7.14
CA LEU A 220 18.70 10.50 -7.43
C LEU A 220 17.19 10.57 -7.71
N TRP A 221 16.43 11.34 -6.93
CA TRP A 221 15.02 11.58 -7.21
C TRP A 221 14.80 12.29 -8.55
N ALA A 222 15.63 13.28 -8.89
CA ALA A 222 15.59 13.94 -10.19
C ALA A 222 15.93 12.97 -11.34
N ALA A 223 16.95 12.12 -11.18
CA ALA A 223 17.28 11.09 -12.15
C ALA A 223 16.16 10.07 -12.35
N TYR A 224 15.47 9.70 -11.26
CA TYR A 224 14.31 8.81 -11.29
C TYR A 224 13.11 9.47 -12.01
N ALA A 225 12.83 10.74 -11.70
CA ALA A 225 11.80 11.53 -12.38
C ALA A 225 12.07 11.61 -13.89
N LEU A 226 13.32 11.87 -14.26
CA LEU A 226 13.73 11.97 -15.65
C LEU A 226 13.58 10.63 -16.37
N HIS A 227 13.94 9.52 -15.70
CA HIS A 227 13.72 8.17 -16.22
C HIS A 227 12.24 7.93 -16.50
N ARG A 228 11.36 8.18 -15.53
CA ARG A 228 9.91 8.00 -15.68
C ARG A 228 9.34 8.82 -16.84
N LEU A 229 9.84 10.04 -17.04
CA LEU A 229 9.35 10.96 -18.06
C LEU A 229 9.88 10.66 -19.48
N THR A 230 11.05 10.01 -19.60
CA THR A 230 11.74 9.87 -20.90
C THR A 230 11.98 8.42 -21.33
N GLY A 231 12.01 7.48 -20.39
CA GLY A 231 12.42 6.09 -20.61
C GLY A 231 13.90 5.93 -20.97
N ASP A 232 14.71 6.98 -20.89
CA ASP A 232 16.11 6.94 -21.33
C ASP A 232 17.01 6.30 -20.25
N ALA A 233 17.16 4.98 -20.34
CA ALA A 233 18.03 4.21 -19.44
C ALA A 233 19.52 4.59 -19.56
N ALA A 234 19.98 5.06 -20.72
CA ALA A 234 21.38 5.47 -20.89
C ALA A 234 21.66 6.78 -20.14
N GLN A 235 20.73 7.74 -20.24
CA GLN A 235 20.78 8.98 -19.47
C GLN A 235 20.70 8.71 -17.96
N THR A 236 19.79 7.84 -17.52
CA THR A 236 19.69 7.46 -16.10
C THR A 236 20.98 6.82 -15.59
N ARG A 237 21.58 5.90 -16.36
CA ARG A 237 22.85 5.27 -15.99
C ARG A 237 24.00 6.28 -15.93
N ALA A 238 24.08 7.20 -16.90
CA ALA A 238 25.10 8.25 -16.90
C ALA A 238 24.99 9.17 -15.67
N ALA A 239 23.77 9.54 -15.27
CA ALA A 239 23.54 10.32 -14.05
C ALA A 239 23.95 9.52 -12.79
N TYR A 240 23.57 8.25 -12.70
CA TYR A 240 23.94 7.37 -11.59
C TYR A 240 25.47 7.18 -11.48
N GLU A 241 26.17 7.03 -12.60
CA GLU A 241 27.63 6.94 -12.65
C GLU A 241 28.30 8.24 -12.22
N ALA A 242 27.79 9.40 -12.68
CA ALA A 242 28.31 10.71 -12.29
C ALA A 242 28.16 10.98 -10.78
N LEU A 243 27.13 10.41 -10.15
CA LEU A 243 26.92 10.47 -8.69
C LEU A 243 27.80 9.48 -7.91
N GLY A 244 28.63 8.66 -8.58
CA GLY A 244 29.49 7.68 -7.93
C GLY A 244 28.79 6.37 -7.56
N ARG A 245 27.66 6.05 -8.22
CA ARG A 245 26.85 4.84 -7.97
C ARG A 245 26.43 4.68 -6.50
N PRO A 246 25.77 5.70 -5.91
CA PRO A 246 25.38 5.66 -4.51
C PRO A 246 24.38 4.52 -4.25
N ARG A 247 24.62 3.72 -3.21
CA ARG A 247 23.79 2.58 -2.84
C ARG A 247 23.52 2.54 -1.34
N VAL A 248 22.44 1.90 -0.93
CA VAL A 248 22.17 1.66 0.50
C VAL A 248 23.09 0.53 0.95
N GLU A 249 24.06 0.84 1.81
CA GLU A 249 24.95 -0.17 2.39
C GLU A 249 24.20 -0.97 3.46
N VAL A 250 24.19 -2.29 3.29
CA VAL A 250 23.63 -3.24 4.26
C VAL A 250 24.75 -4.18 4.67
N GLU A 251 25.16 -4.13 5.93
CA GLU A 251 26.27 -4.92 6.44
C GLU A 251 26.01 -6.43 6.26
N GLY A 252 26.96 -7.14 5.66
CA GLY A 252 26.86 -8.58 5.40
C GLY A 252 26.00 -8.98 4.20
N LEU A 253 25.35 -8.04 3.50
CA LEU A 253 24.59 -8.34 2.30
C LEU A 253 25.54 -8.58 1.11
N ASP A 254 25.59 -9.83 0.67
CA ASP A 254 26.36 -10.26 -0.49
C ASP A 254 25.78 -9.73 -1.82
N GLU A 255 26.65 -9.47 -2.80
CA GLU A 255 26.28 -8.89 -4.10
C GLU A 255 25.29 -9.75 -4.91
N GLU A 256 25.40 -11.08 -4.86
CA GLU A 256 24.48 -11.98 -5.56
C GLU A 256 23.07 -11.88 -4.98
N VAL A 257 22.97 -11.92 -3.64
CA VAL A 257 21.71 -11.78 -2.91
C VAL A 257 21.13 -10.38 -3.07
N ARG A 258 21.99 -9.36 -3.01
CA ARG A 258 21.61 -7.96 -3.28
C ARG A 258 20.97 -7.84 -4.65
N ARG A 259 21.61 -8.33 -5.71
CA ARG A 259 21.05 -8.26 -7.07
C ARG A 259 19.70 -8.93 -7.18
N ALA A 260 19.52 -10.10 -6.57
CA ALA A 260 18.22 -10.77 -6.54
C ALA A 260 17.14 -9.90 -5.86
N ILE A 261 17.44 -9.37 -4.68
CA ILE A 261 16.51 -8.51 -3.91
C ILE A 261 16.22 -7.19 -4.63
N VAL A 262 17.24 -6.53 -5.16
CA VAL A 262 17.12 -5.23 -5.85
C VAL A 262 16.27 -5.35 -7.10
N HIS A 263 16.48 -6.39 -7.90
CA HIS A 263 15.72 -6.55 -9.14
C HIS A 263 14.31 -7.10 -8.93
N GLU A 264 14.07 -7.85 -7.85
CA GLU A 264 12.72 -8.25 -7.46
C GLU A 264 11.91 -7.08 -6.90
N TYR A 265 12.46 -6.35 -5.94
CA TYR A 265 11.68 -5.39 -5.14
C TYR A 265 11.96 -3.93 -5.47
N GLY A 266 13.09 -3.60 -6.07
CA GLY A 266 13.54 -2.22 -6.24
C GLY A 266 12.64 -1.38 -7.15
N HIS A 267 12.03 -1.97 -8.18
CA HIS A 267 11.15 -1.24 -9.10
C HIS A 267 9.83 -0.84 -8.44
N ASP A 268 9.16 -1.80 -7.79
CA ASP A 268 7.82 -1.63 -7.19
C ASP A 268 7.86 -1.32 -5.69
N CYS A 269 9.03 -1.00 -5.15
CA CYS A 269 9.16 -0.67 -3.74
C CYS A 269 8.29 0.54 -3.38
N ALA A 270 7.79 0.55 -2.15
CA ALA A 270 6.82 1.54 -1.68
C ALA A 270 7.44 2.95 -1.63
N LYS A 271 6.61 3.99 -1.78
CA LYS A 271 6.98 5.41 -1.87
C LYS A 271 7.98 5.95 -0.83
N GLN A 272 8.06 5.34 0.35
CA GLN A 272 9.00 5.71 1.42
C GLN A 272 10.39 5.05 1.30
N SER A 273 10.59 4.19 0.31
CA SER A 273 11.88 3.53 0.08
C SER A 273 12.92 4.54 -0.36
N ASP A 274 14.16 4.33 0.08
CA ASP A 274 15.32 5.11 -0.33
C ASP A 274 15.45 5.11 -1.86
N PRO A 275 15.65 6.28 -2.51
CA PRO A 275 15.75 6.37 -3.97
C PRO A 275 16.89 5.53 -4.57
N ARG A 276 17.95 5.24 -3.78
CA ARG A 276 19.08 4.43 -4.22
C ARG A 276 18.64 3.03 -4.66
N TRP A 277 17.68 2.41 -3.98
CA TRP A 277 17.16 1.08 -4.36
C TRP A 277 16.52 1.07 -5.76
N ARG A 278 15.76 2.12 -6.09
CA ARG A 278 15.11 2.26 -7.40
C ARG A 278 16.13 2.51 -8.50
N ILE A 279 17.03 3.47 -8.27
CA ILE A 279 18.05 3.83 -9.26
C ILE A 279 19.00 2.67 -9.51
N GLU A 280 19.38 1.93 -8.46
CA GLU A 280 20.20 0.73 -8.58
C GLU A 280 19.51 -0.29 -9.50
N ALA A 281 18.25 -0.66 -9.21
CA ALA A 281 17.48 -1.61 -10.02
C ALA A 281 17.36 -1.19 -11.50
N LEU A 282 17.29 0.11 -11.79
CA LEU A 282 17.26 0.65 -13.15
C LEU A 282 18.62 0.65 -13.86
N CYS A 283 19.71 0.82 -13.10
CA CYS A 283 21.03 1.05 -13.67
C CYS A 283 21.89 -0.22 -13.73
N THR A 284 21.61 -1.22 -12.90
CA THR A 284 22.33 -2.51 -12.87
C THR A 284 21.68 -3.56 -13.75
N GLU A 285 22.44 -4.59 -14.10
CA GLU A 285 21.94 -5.70 -14.89
C GLU A 285 21.16 -6.69 -14.01
N PRO A 286 19.93 -7.08 -14.39
CA PRO A 286 19.16 -8.07 -13.65
C PRO A 286 19.89 -9.42 -13.62
N PRO A 287 19.69 -10.24 -12.57
CA PRO A 287 20.16 -11.62 -12.60
C PRO A 287 19.51 -12.36 -13.77
N GLN A 288 20.19 -13.36 -14.30
CA GLN A 288 19.58 -14.23 -15.30
C GLN A 288 18.40 -14.96 -14.65
N PRO A 289 17.19 -14.90 -15.24
CA PRO A 289 16.05 -15.63 -14.71
C PRO A 289 16.37 -17.12 -14.55
N PRO A 290 16.10 -17.73 -13.39
CA PRO A 290 16.37 -19.15 -13.21
C PRO A 290 15.45 -19.99 -14.08
N ASP A 291 15.98 -21.10 -14.58
CA ASP A 291 15.16 -22.20 -15.12
C ASP A 291 14.57 -22.94 -13.92
N GLU A 292 13.38 -22.50 -13.49
CA GLU A 292 12.73 -22.99 -12.27
C GLU A 292 12.49 -24.50 -12.31
N GLU A 293 12.00 -25.03 -13.43
CA GLU A 293 11.74 -26.47 -13.59
C GLU A 293 13.03 -27.27 -13.41
N ARG A 294 14.12 -26.84 -14.07
CA ARG A 294 15.43 -27.48 -13.91
C ARG A 294 15.97 -27.35 -12.50
N GLN A 295 15.80 -26.19 -11.87
CA GLN A 295 16.25 -25.95 -10.51
C GLN A 295 15.52 -26.85 -9.52
N LEU A 296 14.19 -26.96 -9.64
CA LEU A 296 13.38 -27.85 -8.82
C LEU A 296 13.75 -29.32 -9.04
N ALA A 297 13.91 -29.75 -10.29
CA ALA A 297 14.36 -31.11 -10.61
C ALA A 297 15.72 -31.43 -9.99
N LEU A 298 16.66 -30.47 -10.02
CA LEU A 298 17.98 -30.59 -9.42
C LEU A 298 17.89 -30.69 -7.88
N ALA A 299 17.10 -29.83 -7.24
CA ALA A 299 16.89 -29.87 -5.79
C ALA A 299 16.26 -31.21 -5.35
N THR A 300 15.18 -31.64 -6.01
CA THR A 300 14.53 -32.93 -5.73
C THR A 300 15.50 -34.10 -5.92
N ALA A 301 16.31 -34.10 -6.99
CA ALA A 301 17.30 -35.15 -7.21
C ALA A 301 18.38 -35.17 -6.13
N ALA A 302 18.86 -33.99 -5.69
CA ALA A 302 19.87 -33.87 -4.63
C ALA A 302 19.35 -34.42 -3.28
N LEU A 303 18.13 -34.03 -2.89
CA LEU A 303 17.49 -34.50 -1.68
C LEU A 303 17.21 -36.01 -1.73
N ALA A 304 16.76 -36.53 -2.88
CA ALA A 304 16.55 -37.96 -3.06
C ALA A 304 17.87 -38.75 -2.99
N GLY A 305 18.94 -38.23 -3.61
CA GLY A 305 20.28 -38.80 -3.55
C GLY A 305 20.87 -38.84 -2.13
N ALA A 306 20.49 -37.89 -1.28
CA ALA A 306 20.82 -37.87 0.14
C ALA A 306 19.91 -38.77 1.01
N GLY A 307 18.94 -39.47 0.41
CA GLY A 307 18.03 -40.38 1.12
C GLY A 307 16.90 -39.67 1.88
N LEU A 308 16.63 -38.39 1.60
CA LEU A 308 15.66 -37.57 2.34
C LEU A 308 14.20 -37.74 1.88
N ALA A 309 13.94 -38.58 0.88
CA ALA A 309 12.60 -38.89 0.34
C ALA A 309 11.75 -37.63 0.04
N PRO A 310 12.21 -36.73 -0.87
CA PRO A 310 11.49 -35.50 -1.19
C PRO A 310 10.16 -35.79 -1.90
N ARG A 311 9.15 -34.97 -1.60
CA ARG A 311 7.87 -34.93 -2.32
C ARG A 311 7.96 -34.01 -3.53
N ALA A 312 6.90 -34.01 -4.34
CA ALA A 312 6.75 -33.06 -5.43
C ALA A 312 6.84 -31.61 -4.87
N PRO A 313 7.61 -30.72 -5.50
CA PRO A 313 7.62 -29.30 -5.16
C PRO A 313 6.23 -28.69 -5.34
N LEU A 314 5.89 -27.74 -4.46
CA LEU A 314 4.68 -26.92 -4.57
C LEU A 314 5.09 -25.46 -4.57
N SER A 315 4.41 -24.61 -5.34
CA SER A 315 4.57 -23.17 -5.15
C SER A 315 4.15 -22.77 -3.73
N CYS A 316 4.71 -21.71 -3.16
CA CYS A 316 4.30 -21.25 -1.82
C CYS A 316 2.79 -20.99 -1.73
N GLY A 317 2.17 -20.45 -2.79
CA GLY A 317 0.72 -20.24 -2.86
C GLY A 317 -0.07 -21.54 -2.77
N GLU A 318 0.36 -22.61 -3.44
CA GLU A 318 -0.27 -23.93 -3.33
C GLU A 318 -0.03 -24.57 -1.96
N ALA A 319 1.17 -24.41 -1.40
CA ALA A 319 1.53 -24.94 -0.10
C ALA A 319 0.67 -24.32 1.03
N HIS A 320 0.40 -23.01 0.94
CA HIS A 320 -0.43 -22.25 1.88
C HIS A 320 -1.91 -22.18 1.49
N ARG A 321 -2.26 -22.69 0.30
CA ARG A 321 -3.61 -22.66 -0.31
C ARG A 321 -4.18 -21.27 -0.57
N GLN A 322 -3.34 -20.24 -0.57
CA GLN A 322 -3.68 -18.86 -0.89
C GLN A 322 -2.41 -18.07 -1.19
N GLY A 323 -2.57 -16.95 -1.89
CA GLY A 323 -1.48 -16.01 -2.13
C GLY A 323 -0.46 -16.47 -3.17
N GLY A 324 0.69 -15.80 -3.17
CA GLY A 324 1.82 -16.04 -4.05
C GLY A 324 3.12 -15.53 -3.44
N GLY A 325 4.24 -15.72 -4.13
CA GLY A 325 5.54 -15.39 -3.56
C GLY A 325 6.72 -15.87 -4.40
N THR A 326 7.90 -15.82 -3.80
CA THR A 326 9.19 -15.98 -4.49
C THR A 326 9.88 -17.31 -4.21
N TYR A 327 9.12 -18.36 -3.88
CA TYR A 327 9.69 -19.67 -3.59
C TYR A 327 8.71 -20.84 -3.77
N HIS A 328 9.31 -22.03 -3.85
CA HIS A 328 8.65 -23.33 -3.81
C HIS A 328 9.00 -24.07 -2.51
N VAL A 329 8.06 -24.88 -2.02
CA VAL A 329 8.23 -25.76 -0.87
C VAL A 329 8.45 -27.19 -1.35
N ILE A 330 9.51 -27.83 -0.88
CA ILE A 330 9.72 -29.27 -1.01
C ILE A 330 9.63 -29.89 0.39
N ARG A 331 8.60 -30.71 0.61
CA ARG A 331 8.48 -31.52 1.84
C ARG A 331 9.36 -32.75 1.75
N TYR A 332 9.98 -33.13 2.85
CA TYR A 332 10.86 -34.30 2.91
C TYR A 332 10.73 -35.04 4.26
N GLY A 333 11.36 -36.21 4.35
CA GLY A 333 11.34 -37.07 5.53
C GLY A 333 10.06 -37.90 5.70
N GLU A 334 10.09 -38.82 6.67
CA GLU A 334 8.96 -39.70 6.96
C GLU A 334 7.75 -38.87 7.44
N GLY A 335 6.65 -38.92 6.69
CA GLY A 335 5.45 -38.11 6.96
C GLY A 335 5.45 -36.72 6.30
N GLY A 336 6.57 -36.24 5.75
CA GLY A 336 6.66 -34.96 5.04
C GLY A 336 6.44 -33.74 5.95
N ARG A 337 6.99 -33.80 7.17
CA ARG A 337 6.85 -32.74 8.19
C ARG A 337 7.90 -31.64 8.05
N SER A 338 9.08 -31.98 7.52
CA SER A 338 10.14 -31.01 7.27
C SER A 338 9.99 -30.43 5.88
N GLU A 339 10.37 -29.16 5.74
CA GLU A 339 10.18 -28.35 4.55
C GLU A 339 11.49 -27.63 4.22
N VAL A 340 11.84 -27.62 2.94
CA VAL A 340 12.91 -26.78 2.41
C VAL A 340 12.33 -25.86 1.34
N PHE A 341 12.84 -24.64 1.31
CA PHE A 341 12.42 -23.58 0.40
C PHE A 341 13.43 -23.43 -0.72
N ILE A 342 12.93 -23.37 -1.96
CA ILE A 342 13.74 -23.12 -3.15
C ILE A 342 13.26 -21.80 -3.76
N SER A 343 14.14 -20.78 -3.76
CA SER A 343 13.79 -19.44 -4.24
C SER A 343 13.60 -19.43 -5.76
N THR A 344 12.68 -18.60 -6.24
CA THR A 344 12.51 -18.27 -7.67
C THR A 344 13.41 -17.11 -8.10
N LEU A 345 14.13 -16.47 -7.16
CA LEU A 345 14.99 -15.31 -7.45
C LEU A 345 16.44 -15.71 -7.78
N GLY A 346 16.75 -17.00 -7.71
CA GLY A 346 18.08 -17.55 -7.95
C GLY A 346 18.23 -18.92 -7.31
N ARG A 347 19.45 -19.46 -7.34
CA ARG A 347 19.77 -20.77 -6.74
C ARG A 347 19.97 -20.69 -5.24
N PHE A 348 19.00 -20.08 -4.55
CA PHE A 348 18.99 -19.98 -3.10
C PHE A 348 18.09 -21.06 -2.51
N ALA A 349 18.59 -21.70 -1.46
CA ALA A 349 17.83 -22.66 -0.67
C ALA A 349 17.93 -22.34 0.81
N GLY A 350 16.92 -22.68 1.59
CA GLY A 350 16.92 -22.49 3.03
C GLY A 350 15.74 -23.20 3.66
N ASP A 351 15.74 -23.25 4.98
CA ASP A 351 14.64 -23.76 5.79
C ASP A 351 14.58 -22.97 7.11
N HIS A 352 13.66 -23.36 7.99
CA HIS A 352 13.60 -22.81 9.35
C HIS A 352 14.40 -23.61 10.38
N GLU A 353 14.78 -24.85 10.07
CA GLU A 353 15.35 -25.81 11.02
C GLU A 353 16.90 -25.92 10.93
N ASP A 354 17.51 -25.36 9.89
CA ASP A 354 18.92 -25.47 9.49
C ASP A 354 19.40 -26.93 9.43
N ASP A 355 18.64 -27.81 8.75
CA ASP A 355 18.95 -29.24 8.67
C ASP A 355 20.29 -29.48 7.94
N PRO A 356 21.34 -29.98 8.63
CA PRO A 356 22.67 -30.12 8.04
C PRO A 356 22.71 -31.08 6.85
N ALA A 357 21.85 -32.10 6.81
CA ALA A 357 21.83 -33.09 5.74
C ALA A 357 21.22 -32.49 4.45
N VAL A 358 20.14 -31.73 4.60
CA VAL A 358 19.49 -30.98 3.52
C VAL A 358 20.45 -29.93 2.96
N ARG A 359 21.04 -29.13 3.85
CA ARG A 359 22.03 -28.12 3.50
C ARG A 359 23.16 -28.71 2.68
N ALA A 360 23.80 -29.77 3.19
CA ALA A 360 24.92 -30.41 2.50
C ALA A 360 24.52 -30.94 1.12
N ALA A 361 23.33 -31.54 0.98
CA ALA A 361 22.83 -32.05 -0.29
C ALA A 361 22.61 -30.92 -1.32
N LEU A 362 22.01 -29.80 -0.91
CA LEU A 362 21.71 -28.69 -1.80
C LEU A 362 22.95 -27.85 -2.14
N GLU A 363 23.84 -27.61 -1.18
CA GLU A 363 25.13 -26.97 -1.44
C GLU A 363 25.97 -27.80 -2.44
N ALA A 364 25.99 -29.13 -2.31
CA ALA A 364 26.64 -30.02 -3.28
C ALA A 364 26.01 -29.98 -4.67
N ALA A 365 24.72 -29.65 -4.77
CA ALA A 365 24.01 -29.44 -6.03
C ALA A 365 24.17 -28.01 -6.58
N GLY A 366 24.96 -27.16 -5.92
CA GLY A 366 25.26 -25.80 -6.36
C GLY A 366 24.21 -24.75 -5.96
N PHE A 367 23.39 -25.05 -4.94
CA PHE A 367 22.57 -24.04 -4.30
C PHE A 367 23.38 -23.29 -3.25
N ARG A 368 23.09 -22.00 -3.09
CA ARG A 368 23.56 -21.21 -1.98
C ARG A 368 22.58 -21.35 -0.82
N TRP A 369 23.06 -21.89 0.30
CA TRP A 369 22.26 -22.01 1.51
C TRP A 369 22.13 -20.66 2.24
N ILE A 370 20.91 -20.29 2.58
CA ILE A 370 20.55 -19.10 3.35
C ILE A 370 20.23 -19.53 4.78
N GLY A 371 21.29 -19.75 5.57
CA GLY A 371 21.16 -20.12 6.98
C GLY A 371 20.87 -18.91 7.89
N GLY A 372 20.67 -19.14 9.19
CA GLY A 372 20.21 -18.12 10.13
C GLY A 372 21.07 -16.85 10.22
N SER A 373 22.39 -16.93 10.06
CA SER A 373 23.27 -15.76 10.09
C SER A 373 23.10 -14.84 8.88
N THR A 374 22.99 -15.40 7.67
CA THR A 374 22.75 -14.62 6.44
C THR A 374 21.29 -14.23 6.35
N GLY A 375 20.39 -15.17 6.62
CA GLY A 375 18.95 -14.98 6.54
C GLY A 375 18.41 -13.89 7.47
N SER A 376 19.04 -13.64 8.62
CA SER A 376 18.61 -12.62 9.60
C SER A 376 19.11 -11.20 9.30
N ILE A 377 19.96 -11.00 8.28
CA ILE A 377 20.44 -9.67 7.90
C ILE A 377 19.26 -8.82 7.44
N ARG A 378 19.07 -7.67 8.07
CA ARG A 378 17.94 -6.76 7.82
C ARG A 378 18.26 -5.80 6.68
N VAL A 379 17.47 -5.85 5.62
CA VAL A 379 17.58 -4.94 4.48
C VAL A 379 16.80 -3.66 4.78
N THR A 380 17.53 -2.56 5.03
CA THR A 380 16.96 -1.27 5.43
C THR A 380 16.65 -0.39 4.22
N GLY A 381 15.75 0.59 4.39
CA GLY A 381 15.40 1.56 3.34
C GLY A 381 14.63 0.99 2.15
N LEU A 382 14.40 -0.33 2.09
CA LEU A 382 13.61 -0.99 1.05
C LEU A 382 12.20 -1.28 1.58
N GLY A 383 11.21 -0.51 1.14
CA GLY A 383 9.83 -0.64 1.58
C GLY A 383 9.08 -1.73 0.83
N VAL A 384 9.15 -2.96 1.31
CA VAL A 384 8.34 -4.09 0.83
C VAL A 384 7.14 -4.28 1.76
N TYR A 385 5.95 -4.46 1.20
CA TYR A 385 4.77 -4.74 2.00
C TYR A 385 4.81 -6.18 2.51
N TYR A 386 4.53 -6.40 3.79
CA TYR A 386 4.45 -7.74 4.38
C TYR A 386 3.47 -7.72 5.55
N PHE A 387 2.38 -8.48 5.47
CA PHE A 387 1.32 -8.60 6.50
C PHE A 387 0.92 -7.29 7.18
N GLY A 388 0.59 -6.27 6.38
CA GLY A 388 0.13 -4.97 6.89
C GLY A 388 1.24 -3.95 7.15
N ALA A 389 2.48 -4.41 7.31
CA ALA A 389 3.65 -3.60 7.61
C ALA A 389 4.54 -3.35 6.38
N ARG A 390 5.45 -2.39 6.50
CA ARG A 390 6.51 -2.06 5.53
C ARG A 390 7.83 -1.80 6.25
N ASP A 391 7.99 -2.47 7.39
CA ASP A 391 9.24 -2.45 8.14
C ASP A 391 10.33 -3.13 7.31
N PRO A 392 11.63 -2.87 7.61
CA PRO A 392 12.71 -3.62 7.01
C PRO A 392 12.41 -5.12 7.04
N LEU A 393 12.77 -5.86 6.00
CA LEU A 393 12.65 -7.32 5.97
C LEU A 393 14.04 -7.92 6.01
N ASP A 394 14.15 -9.15 6.51
CA ASP A 394 15.41 -9.87 6.48
C ASP A 394 15.60 -10.62 5.15
N ILE A 395 16.83 -11.04 4.87
CA ILE A 395 17.18 -11.74 3.61
C ILE A 395 16.33 -13.00 3.44
N HIS A 396 16.08 -13.76 4.50
CA HIS A 396 15.26 -14.97 4.42
C HIS A 396 13.85 -14.63 3.94
N THR A 397 13.20 -13.63 4.54
CA THR A 397 11.85 -13.19 4.17
C THR A 397 11.81 -12.64 2.75
N LEU A 398 12.85 -11.95 2.29
CA LEU A 398 12.89 -11.39 0.93
C LEU A 398 13.16 -12.45 -0.15
N LEU A 399 13.96 -13.48 0.14
CA LEU A 399 14.23 -14.56 -0.82
C LEU A 399 13.12 -15.61 -0.86
N PHE A 400 12.45 -15.84 0.28
CA PHE A 400 11.35 -16.78 0.47
C PHE A 400 10.07 -16.04 0.85
N TYR A 401 9.76 -15.00 0.09
CA TYR A 401 8.62 -14.14 0.34
C TYR A 401 7.31 -14.86 0.00
N TRP A 402 6.30 -14.71 0.85
CA TRP A 402 4.93 -15.13 0.58
C TRP A 402 3.96 -14.09 1.15
N GLN A 403 2.87 -13.85 0.41
CA GLN A 403 1.79 -12.99 0.82
C GLN A 403 0.45 -13.57 0.36
N ASP A 404 -0.58 -13.43 1.19
CA ASP A 404 -1.95 -13.92 0.99
C ASP A 404 -2.75 -13.19 -0.11
#